data_AF-A0A7C7PKC2-F1
#
_entry.id   AF-A0A7C7PKC2-F1
#
_cell.length_a   1.000
_cell.length_b   1.000
_cell.length_c   1.000
_cell.angle_alpha   90.00
_cell.angle_beta   90.00
_cell.angle_gamma   90.00
#
_symmetry.space_group_name_H-M   'P 1'
#
loop_
_entity.id
_entity.type
_entity.pdbx_description
1 polymer ?
#
loop_
_entity_poly.entity_id
_entity_poly.type
_entity_poly.pdbx_seq_one_letter_code
_entity_poly.pdbx_strand_id
1 'polypeptide(L)'
;YEFHAGMAGIWFVGFFTMIMLVALISGIIIHKRIFKDFFTFRQNKGQRSWLDGHNASAVLTLPFQLMIAYTGLVIFLSIYMPAGVLANYSNPQQFFAELLDEPMHRPETGVHADVVDLSVLFQRAEVMMGKPGRFMSVEHPGDSSAVTKVFGWFDEKDYYGQLLRDEIGNVQFDATNGDVMNLNPPGEYDKGTPMAVQRVMRIMHFANFGGYSVRWLYFIMGMAGALMMATGAILFLVKRRQKSLNEFGAQTARVYRVIEVLNIAAISGLAVACIGYFWLNRLIPFDIADRAAWEIKGFFYLWLLMLVHSACRPATKAWLEQWSLFTLLALLLPVMNLITTGHWLVSYWQTGDWVSVGFELTVLVFGLMSLGLVLFLRRKLTATERYSQPAKPSEAIS
;
A
#
# COMPACT_ATOMS: atom_id res chain seq x y z
N TYR A 1 2.07 -4.63 -6.44
CA TYR A 1 3.27 -5.28 -5.90
C TYR A 1 4.53 -4.93 -6.66
N GLU A 2 4.45 -4.74 -7.98
CA GLU A 2 5.63 -4.67 -8.84
C GLU A 2 6.05 -3.25 -9.22
N PHE A 3 5.35 -2.21 -8.74
CA PHE A 3 5.59 -0.81 -9.15
C PHE A 3 5.66 -0.59 -10.68
N HIS A 4 4.93 -1.40 -11.47
CA HIS A 4 5.04 -1.44 -12.94
C HIS A 4 6.44 -1.77 -13.49
N ALA A 5 7.30 -2.36 -12.67
CA ALA A 5 8.65 -2.80 -13.01
C ALA A 5 8.77 -4.33 -13.14
N GLY A 6 7.65 -5.06 -13.19
CA GLY A 6 7.65 -6.51 -13.30
C GLY A 6 8.33 -7.20 -12.12
N MET A 7 9.09 -8.25 -12.43
CA MET A 7 9.89 -9.01 -11.45
C MET A 7 10.85 -8.13 -10.65
N ALA A 8 11.40 -7.06 -11.24
CA ALA A 8 12.31 -6.16 -10.51
C ALA A 8 11.60 -5.48 -9.34
N GLY A 9 10.33 -5.12 -9.51
CA GLY A 9 9.53 -4.53 -8.44
C GLY A 9 9.21 -5.51 -7.31
N ILE A 10 8.96 -6.78 -7.64
CA ILE A 10 8.74 -7.84 -6.64
C ILE A 10 9.99 -7.97 -5.75
N TRP A 11 11.17 -8.12 -6.37
CA TRP A 11 12.44 -8.21 -5.65
C TRP A 11 12.76 -6.96 -4.85
N PHE A 12 12.46 -5.77 -5.40
CA PHE A 12 12.64 -4.50 -4.70
C PHE A 12 11.80 -4.43 -3.43
N VAL A 13 10.50 -4.72 -3.53
CA VAL A 13 9.60 -4.74 -2.35
C VAL A 13 10.08 -5.79 -1.36
N GLY A 14 10.35 -7.03 -1.81
CA GLY A 14 10.81 -8.12 -0.96
C GLY A 14 12.08 -7.78 -0.19
N PHE A 15 13.05 -7.13 -0.84
CA PHE A 15 14.28 -6.68 -0.20
C PHE A 15 14.02 -5.70 0.95
N PHE A 16 13.22 -4.64 0.71
CA PHE A 16 12.91 -3.67 1.76
C PHE A 16 11.99 -4.26 2.84
N THR A 17 11.09 -5.17 2.49
CA THR A 17 10.28 -5.90 3.48
C THR A 17 11.14 -6.79 4.37
N MET A 18 12.17 -7.44 3.83
CA MET A 18 13.12 -8.23 4.62
C MET A 18 13.91 -7.35 5.59
N ILE A 19 14.42 -6.19 5.12
CA ILE A 19 15.08 -5.21 5.99
C ILE A 19 14.14 -4.77 7.13
N MET A 20 12.88 -4.47 6.79
CA MET A 20 11.88 -4.08 7.78
C MET A 20 11.66 -5.21 8.81
N LEU A 21 11.52 -6.46 8.37
CA LEU A 21 11.31 -7.60 9.26
C LEU A 21 12.51 -7.80 10.21
N VAL A 22 13.75 -7.75 9.69
CA VAL A 22 14.97 -7.83 10.49
C VAL A 22 15.04 -6.67 11.49
N ALA A 23 14.72 -5.45 11.07
CA ALA A 23 14.70 -4.28 11.95
C ALA A 23 13.67 -4.41 13.07
N LEU A 24 12.47 -4.93 12.77
CA LEU A 24 11.42 -5.18 13.77
C LEU A 24 11.86 -6.23 14.79
N ILE A 25 12.36 -7.38 14.33
CA ILE A 25 12.83 -8.46 15.21
C ILE A 25 14.01 -7.98 16.07
N SER A 26 14.98 -7.30 15.46
CA SER A 26 16.12 -6.72 16.19
C SER A 26 15.66 -5.69 17.22
N GLY A 27 14.70 -4.84 16.88
CA GLY A 27 14.10 -3.86 17.80
C GLY A 27 13.48 -4.53 19.02
N ILE A 28 12.74 -5.63 18.82
CA ILE A 28 12.14 -6.43 19.91
C ILE A 28 13.23 -7.01 20.83
N ILE A 29 14.29 -7.57 20.25
CA ILE A 29 15.38 -8.22 21.01
C ILE A 29 16.18 -7.19 21.82
N ILE A 30 16.50 -6.03 21.22
CA ILE A 30 17.32 -4.98 21.86
C ILE A 30 16.52 -4.29 22.96
N HIS A 31 15.25 -3.95 22.72
CA HIS A 31 14.41 -3.24 23.69
C HIS A 31 13.73 -4.20 24.68
N LYS A 32 14.52 -4.83 25.56
CA LYS A 32 14.00 -5.75 26.61
C LYS A 32 12.96 -5.12 27.56
N ARG A 33 12.84 -3.79 27.60
CA ARG A 33 11.88 -3.04 28.43
C ARG A 33 10.69 -2.47 27.64
N ILE A 34 10.55 -2.77 26.35
CA ILE A 34 9.53 -2.18 25.47
C ILE A 34 8.11 -2.24 26.04
N PHE A 35 7.75 -3.36 26.67
CA PHE A 35 6.45 -3.55 27.32
C PHE A 35 6.31 -2.80 28.66
N LYS A 36 7.41 -2.62 29.41
CA LYS A 36 7.38 -1.86 30.67
C LYS A 36 7.28 -0.36 30.41
N ASP A 37 8.00 0.11 29.40
CA ASP A 37 8.04 1.53 29.02
C ASP A 37 6.70 1.98 28.39
N PHE A 38 5.96 1.07 27.75
CA PHE A 38 4.59 1.29 27.24
C PHE A 38 3.62 1.83 28.31
N PHE A 39 3.71 1.36 29.55
CA PHE A 39 2.82 1.78 30.64
C PHE A 39 3.28 3.06 31.36
N THR A 40 4.44 3.60 31.02
CA THR A 40 4.99 4.82 31.66
C THR A 40 4.86 6.03 30.74
N PHE A 41 3.63 6.52 30.53
CA PHE A 41 3.44 7.80 29.85
C PHE A 41 3.75 8.96 30.81
N ARG A 42 4.83 9.72 30.56
CA ARG A 42 5.18 10.90 31.37
C ARG A 42 4.72 12.17 30.67
N GLN A 43 3.62 12.76 31.14
CA GLN A 43 3.04 13.98 30.59
C GLN A 43 3.91 15.23 30.91
N ASN A 44 3.88 16.25 30.04
CA ASN A 44 4.48 17.58 30.23
C ASN A 44 6.03 17.67 30.34
N LYS A 45 6.79 16.81 29.64
CA LYS A 45 8.27 16.85 29.60
C LYS A 45 8.87 16.98 28.19
N GLY A 46 8.19 17.70 27.30
CA GLY A 46 8.70 18.08 25.97
C GLY A 46 9.20 16.88 25.15
N GLN A 47 10.49 16.86 24.80
CA GLN A 47 11.12 15.79 24.01
C GLN A 47 10.97 14.40 24.63
N ARG A 48 10.89 14.28 25.97
CA ARG A 48 10.74 12.99 26.65
C ARG A 48 9.31 12.44 26.53
N SER A 49 8.29 13.28 26.68
CA SER A 49 6.89 12.87 26.45
C SER A 49 6.64 12.45 25.01
N TRP A 50 7.35 13.05 24.07
CA TRP A 50 7.30 12.68 22.66
C TRP A 50 7.96 11.32 22.40
N LEU A 51 9.07 11.03 23.08
CA LEU A 51 9.74 9.72 23.01
C LEU A 51 8.88 8.63 23.66
N ASP A 52 8.20 8.93 24.76
CA ASP A 52 7.24 8.01 25.40
C ASP A 52 6.04 7.74 24.47
N GLY A 53 5.51 8.77 23.78
CA GLY A 53 4.46 8.61 22.78
C GLY A 53 4.90 7.80 21.55
N HIS A 54 6.12 8.04 21.05
CA HIS A 54 6.72 7.26 19.98
C HIS A 54 6.85 5.78 20.38
N ASN A 55 7.37 5.49 21.57
CA ASN A 55 7.47 4.13 22.10
C ASN A 55 6.09 3.47 22.24
N ALA A 56 5.10 4.18 22.80
CA ALA A 56 3.75 3.65 22.96
C ALA A 56 3.10 3.29 21.61
N SER A 57 3.23 4.19 20.63
CA SER A 57 2.73 3.93 19.27
C SER A 57 3.44 2.74 18.60
N ALA A 58 4.77 2.63 18.78
CA ALA A 58 5.56 1.55 18.22
C ALA A 58 5.11 0.18 18.76
N VAL A 59 4.94 0.05 20.08
CA VAL A 59 4.48 -1.21 20.70
C VAL A 59 3.07 -1.57 20.23
N LEU A 60 2.17 -0.59 20.15
CA LEU A 60 0.79 -0.81 19.73
C LEU A 60 0.72 -1.33 18.29
N THR A 61 1.51 -0.75 17.39
CA THR A 61 1.51 -1.15 15.96
C THR A 61 2.39 -2.34 15.65
N LEU A 62 3.24 -2.78 16.59
CA LEU A 62 4.24 -3.81 16.36
C LEU A 62 3.65 -5.14 15.86
N PRO A 63 2.58 -5.72 16.46
CA PRO A 63 2.00 -6.97 15.98
C PRO A 63 1.50 -6.83 14.53
N PHE A 64 0.88 -5.69 14.22
CA PHE A 64 0.39 -5.39 12.88
C PHE A 64 1.52 -5.25 11.86
N GLN A 65 2.58 -4.51 12.19
CA GLN A 65 3.74 -4.33 11.30
C GLN A 65 4.47 -5.65 11.05
N LEU A 66 4.66 -6.47 12.09
CA LEU A 66 5.26 -7.80 11.97
C LEU A 66 4.41 -8.70 11.07
N MET A 67 3.09 -8.72 11.29
CA MET A 67 2.14 -9.48 10.49
C MET A 67 2.20 -9.04 9.01
N ILE A 68 2.09 -7.75 8.71
CA ILE A 68 2.12 -7.24 7.31
C ILE A 68 3.47 -7.52 6.65
N ALA A 69 4.60 -7.34 7.35
CA ALA A 69 5.94 -7.62 6.82
C ALA A 69 6.08 -9.10 6.44
N TYR A 70 5.75 -9.98 7.39
CA TYR A 70 5.91 -11.42 7.22
C TYR A 70 4.97 -11.97 6.13
N THR A 71 3.69 -11.63 6.21
CA THR A 71 2.70 -12.07 5.22
C THR A 71 3.01 -11.54 3.81
N GLY A 72 3.57 -10.33 3.69
CA GLY A 72 4.01 -9.77 2.41
C GLY A 72 5.12 -10.58 1.74
N LEU A 73 6.07 -11.11 2.52
CA LEU A 73 7.11 -12.01 2.01
C LEU A 73 6.53 -13.38 1.61
N VAL A 74 5.57 -13.89 2.38
CA VAL A 74 4.93 -15.19 2.14
C VAL A 74 4.11 -15.21 0.84
N ILE A 75 3.55 -14.08 0.41
CA ILE A 75 2.80 -13.98 -0.86
C ILE A 75 3.66 -14.39 -2.06
N PHE A 76 4.95 -14.05 -2.05
CA PHE A 76 5.90 -14.35 -3.12
C PHE A 76 6.97 -15.37 -2.71
N LEU A 77 6.65 -16.25 -1.75
CA LEU A 77 7.60 -17.19 -1.16
C LEU A 77 8.34 -18.04 -2.21
N SER A 78 7.61 -18.57 -3.20
CA SER A 78 8.18 -19.41 -4.26
C SER A 78 9.15 -18.65 -5.18
N ILE A 79 9.02 -17.32 -5.27
CA ILE A 79 9.95 -16.46 -6.02
C ILE A 79 11.22 -16.23 -5.21
N TYR A 80 11.10 -15.98 -3.90
CA TYR A 80 12.26 -15.68 -3.05
C TYR A 80 13.06 -16.92 -2.65
N MET A 81 12.41 -18.08 -2.50
CA MET A 81 13.04 -19.35 -2.09
C MET A 81 12.71 -20.50 -3.07
N PRO A 82 13.18 -20.43 -4.33
CA PRO A 82 12.86 -21.43 -5.34
C PRO A 82 13.63 -22.74 -5.20
N ALA A 83 14.65 -22.80 -4.33
CA ALA A 83 15.57 -23.94 -4.23
C ALA A 83 14.86 -25.28 -3.98
N GLY A 84 13.81 -25.29 -3.15
CA GLY A 84 13.02 -26.50 -2.91
C GLY A 84 12.25 -26.97 -4.16
N VAL A 85 11.72 -26.04 -4.95
CA VAL A 85 11.04 -26.35 -6.22
C VAL A 85 12.04 -26.85 -7.25
N LEU A 86 13.13 -26.11 -7.45
CA LEU A 86 14.16 -26.45 -8.45
C LEU A 86 14.91 -27.75 -8.15
N ALA A 87 14.99 -28.17 -6.88
CA ALA A 87 15.62 -29.43 -6.49
C ALA A 87 14.74 -30.66 -6.72
N ASN A 88 13.41 -30.50 -6.67
CA ASN A 88 12.46 -31.61 -6.74
C ASN A 88 11.69 -31.68 -8.07
N TYR A 89 11.64 -30.58 -8.82
CA TYR A 89 10.88 -30.47 -10.07
C TYR A 89 11.78 -29.98 -11.19
N SER A 90 11.78 -30.71 -12.32
CA SER A 90 12.46 -30.29 -13.55
C SER A 90 11.75 -29.12 -14.23
N ASN A 91 10.44 -29.01 -14.02
CA ASN A 91 9.59 -27.95 -14.55
C ASN A 91 8.80 -27.30 -13.39
N PRO A 92 9.05 -26.02 -13.04
CA PRO A 92 8.34 -25.34 -11.96
C PRO A 92 6.81 -25.32 -12.09
N GLN A 93 6.29 -25.41 -13.31
CA GLN A 93 4.85 -25.48 -13.56
C GLN A 93 4.22 -26.78 -13.04
N GLN A 94 4.97 -27.88 -13.01
CA GLN A 94 4.51 -29.15 -12.42
C GLN A 94 4.27 -29.00 -10.92
N PHE A 95 5.16 -28.30 -10.21
CA PHE A 95 4.98 -28.02 -8.79
C PHE A 95 3.67 -27.28 -8.52
N PHE A 96 3.34 -26.25 -9.30
CA PHE A 96 2.10 -25.49 -9.10
C PHE A 96 0.86 -26.29 -9.51
N ALA A 97 0.93 -27.10 -10.56
CA ALA A 97 -0.14 -28.01 -10.96
C ALA A 97 -0.47 -29.00 -9.83
N GLU A 98 0.54 -29.65 -9.25
CA GLU A 98 0.37 -30.58 -8.12
C GLU A 98 -0.08 -29.86 -6.84
N LEU A 99 0.47 -28.69 -6.54
CA LEU A 99 0.13 -27.92 -5.34
C LEU A 99 -1.32 -27.40 -5.35
N LEU A 100 -1.83 -27.02 -6.52
CA LEU A 100 -3.18 -26.49 -6.70
C LEU A 100 -4.19 -27.57 -7.07
N ASP A 101 -3.74 -28.82 -7.27
CA ASP A 101 -4.54 -29.89 -7.86
C ASP A 101 -5.20 -29.44 -9.18
N GLU A 102 -4.41 -28.76 -10.03
CA GLU A 102 -4.84 -28.24 -11.33
C GLU A 102 -4.08 -28.91 -12.49
N PRO A 103 -4.72 -29.07 -13.66
CA PRO A 103 -4.04 -29.53 -14.86
C PRO A 103 -2.84 -28.64 -15.20
N MET A 104 -1.79 -29.24 -15.78
CA MET A 104 -0.68 -28.45 -16.30
C MET A 104 -1.14 -27.48 -17.38
N HIS A 105 -0.60 -26.27 -17.32
CA HIS A 105 -0.79 -25.26 -18.37
C HIS A 105 -0.35 -25.81 -19.73
N ARG A 106 -1.20 -25.64 -20.74
CA ARG A 106 -0.96 -26.11 -22.11
C ARG A 106 -0.33 -24.96 -22.91
N PRO A 107 0.92 -25.06 -23.37
CA PRO A 107 1.53 -24.01 -24.19
C PRO A 107 0.78 -23.86 -25.52
N GLU A 108 0.84 -22.66 -26.11
CA GLU A 108 0.28 -22.40 -27.45
C GLU A 108 0.88 -23.36 -28.48
N THR A 109 -0.01 -23.98 -29.26
CA THR A 109 0.41 -24.86 -30.36
C THR A 109 0.61 -24.09 -31.67
N GLY A 110 0.00 -22.90 -31.78
CA GLY A 110 -0.07 -22.11 -33.01
C GLY A 110 -1.04 -22.69 -34.04
N VAL A 111 -1.81 -23.73 -33.69
CA VAL A 111 -2.75 -24.40 -34.58
C VAL A 111 -4.13 -23.86 -34.29
N HIS A 112 -4.74 -23.22 -35.30
CA HIS A 112 -6.10 -22.71 -35.15
C HIS A 112 -7.09 -23.85 -34.89
N ALA A 113 -7.92 -23.69 -33.87
CA ALA A 113 -9.01 -24.61 -33.55
C ALA A 113 -10.29 -23.83 -33.25
N ASP A 114 -11.42 -24.37 -33.70
CA ASP A 114 -12.72 -23.84 -33.32
C ASP A 114 -12.97 -24.17 -31.85
N VAL A 115 -13.42 -23.17 -31.09
CA VAL A 115 -13.76 -23.32 -29.68
C VAL A 115 -15.27 -23.52 -29.53
N VAL A 116 -15.65 -24.34 -28.55
CA VAL A 116 -17.04 -24.54 -28.15
C VAL A 116 -17.63 -23.21 -27.69
N ASP A 117 -18.93 -23.02 -27.93
CA ASP A 117 -19.66 -21.83 -27.48
C ASP A 117 -19.47 -21.62 -25.96
N LEU A 118 -18.87 -20.49 -25.63
CA LEU A 118 -18.55 -20.09 -24.26
C LEU A 118 -19.79 -20.06 -23.37
N SER A 119 -20.96 -19.72 -23.92
CA SER A 119 -22.23 -19.69 -23.20
C SER A 119 -22.64 -21.08 -22.74
N VAL A 120 -22.40 -22.10 -23.58
CA VAL A 120 -22.69 -23.50 -23.27
C VAL A 120 -21.74 -23.99 -22.17
N LEU A 121 -20.44 -23.72 -22.29
CA LEU A 121 -19.47 -24.09 -21.26
C LEU A 121 -19.77 -23.41 -19.92
N PHE A 122 -20.16 -22.14 -19.95
CA PHE A 122 -20.54 -21.38 -18.76
C PHE A 122 -21.74 -22.00 -18.05
N GLN A 123 -22.85 -22.26 -18.77
CA GLN A 123 -24.03 -22.90 -18.20
C GLN A 123 -23.73 -24.30 -17.66
N ARG A 124 -22.91 -25.09 -18.37
CA ARG A 124 -22.51 -26.43 -17.91
C ARG A 124 -21.71 -26.35 -16.61
N ALA A 125 -20.86 -25.34 -16.47
CA ALA A 125 -20.11 -25.10 -15.25
C ALA A 125 -21.04 -24.75 -14.07
N GLU A 126 -22.04 -23.90 -14.29
CA GLU A 126 -23.02 -23.54 -13.24
C GLU A 126 -23.75 -24.77 -12.70
N VAL A 127 -24.17 -25.66 -13.59
CA VAL A 127 -24.83 -26.92 -13.22
C VAL A 127 -23.89 -27.83 -12.44
N MET A 128 -22.64 -27.99 -12.89
CA MET A 128 -21.66 -28.86 -12.22
C MET A 128 -21.20 -28.32 -10.87
N MET A 129 -21.07 -27.00 -10.73
CA MET A 129 -20.72 -26.37 -9.44
C MET A 129 -21.92 -26.31 -8.48
N GLY A 130 -23.16 -26.38 -8.99
CA GLY A 130 -24.37 -26.15 -8.20
C GLY A 130 -24.48 -24.71 -7.68
N LYS A 131 -23.75 -23.76 -8.29
CA LYS A 131 -23.76 -22.33 -7.96
C LYS A 131 -23.66 -21.49 -9.26
N PRO A 132 -24.21 -20.26 -9.28
CA PRO A 132 -24.04 -19.35 -10.41
C PRO A 132 -22.56 -19.09 -10.71
N GLY A 133 -22.23 -18.86 -11.98
CA GLY A 133 -20.88 -18.46 -12.41
C GLY A 133 -20.69 -16.96 -12.26
N ARG A 134 -19.47 -16.51 -11.94
CA ARG A 134 -19.13 -15.09 -11.86
C ARG A 134 -18.47 -14.57 -13.13
N PHE A 135 -17.42 -15.26 -13.56
CA PHE A 135 -16.64 -14.90 -14.73
C PHE A 135 -15.97 -16.16 -15.29
N MET A 136 -15.55 -16.06 -16.54
CA MET A 136 -14.75 -17.08 -17.20
C MET A 136 -13.45 -16.47 -17.71
N SER A 137 -12.39 -17.27 -17.68
CA SER A 137 -11.11 -16.97 -18.30
C SER A 137 -10.90 -17.94 -19.46
N VAL A 138 -10.46 -17.42 -20.60
CA VAL A 138 -10.11 -18.22 -21.77
C VAL A 138 -8.62 -18.03 -22.02
N GLU A 139 -7.86 -19.12 -21.89
CA GLU A 139 -6.45 -19.18 -22.25
C GLU A 139 -6.34 -19.59 -23.72
N HIS A 140 -5.41 -18.94 -24.44
CA HIS A 140 -5.10 -19.21 -25.86
C HIS A 140 -6.34 -19.26 -26.78
N PRO A 141 -7.16 -18.19 -26.83
CA PRO A 141 -8.39 -18.19 -27.61
C PRO A 141 -8.11 -18.45 -29.10
N GLY A 142 -8.79 -19.45 -29.66
CA GLY A 142 -8.65 -19.85 -31.07
C GLY A 142 -7.48 -20.79 -31.37
N ASP A 143 -6.74 -21.25 -30.35
CA ASP A 143 -5.68 -22.27 -30.49
C ASP A 143 -6.19 -23.67 -30.12
N SER A 144 -5.54 -24.71 -30.64
CA SER A 144 -5.84 -26.10 -30.26
C SER A 144 -5.51 -26.43 -28.78
N SER A 145 -4.71 -25.59 -28.12
CA SER A 145 -4.45 -25.66 -26.68
C SER A 145 -5.45 -24.89 -25.82
N ALA A 146 -6.51 -24.30 -26.41
CA ALA A 146 -7.42 -23.42 -25.70
C ALA A 146 -8.05 -24.09 -24.46
N VAL A 147 -8.02 -23.39 -23.33
CA VAL A 147 -8.62 -23.84 -22.06
C VAL A 147 -9.60 -22.80 -21.56
N THR A 148 -10.79 -23.23 -21.18
CA THR A 148 -11.82 -22.38 -20.59
C THR A 148 -12.00 -22.72 -19.12
N LYS A 149 -11.80 -21.73 -18.24
CA LYS A 149 -12.00 -21.87 -16.79
C LYS A 149 -13.14 -20.97 -16.33
N VAL A 150 -14.16 -21.57 -15.72
CA VAL A 150 -15.32 -20.86 -15.17
C VAL A 150 -15.22 -20.85 -13.65
N PHE A 151 -15.39 -19.68 -13.04
CA PHE A 151 -15.32 -19.49 -11.60
C PHE A 151 -16.71 -19.25 -11.03
N GLY A 152 -17.02 -19.90 -9.91
CA GLY A 152 -18.30 -19.72 -9.22
C GLY A 152 -18.47 -18.33 -8.59
N TRP A 153 -19.72 -18.02 -8.27
CA TRP A 153 -20.10 -16.78 -7.61
C TRP A 153 -19.58 -16.73 -6.17
N PHE A 154 -19.32 -15.50 -5.73
CA PHE A 154 -18.82 -15.16 -4.42
C PHE A 154 -19.86 -14.27 -3.74
N ASP A 155 -20.46 -14.70 -2.62
CA ASP A 155 -21.32 -13.80 -1.84
C ASP A 155 -20.47 -13.06 -0.81
N GLU A 156 -20.59 -11.74 -0.74
CA GLU A 156 -19.87 -10.92 0.24
C GLU A 156 -20.20 -11.35 1.69
N LYS A 157 -21.38 -11.93 1.91
CA LYS A 157 -21.83 -12.47 3.21
C LYS A 157 -21.03 -13.70 3.65
N ASP A 158 -20.56 -14.53 2.72
CA ASP A 158 -19.75 -15.72 3.01
C ASP A 158 -18.37 -15.34 3.59
N TYR A 159 -17.96 -14.08 3.44
CA TYR A 159 -16.65 -13.58 3.87
C TYR A 159 -16.65 -12.89 5.23
N TYR A 160 -17.79 -12.73 5.89
CA TYR A 160 -17.87 -11.97 7.13
C TYR A 160 -17.30 -12.77 8.31
N GLY A 161 -16.15 -12.33 8.82
CA GLY A 161 -15.52 -12.87 10.02
C GLY A 161 -14.69 -14.16 9.82
N GLN A 162 -14.55 -14.65 8.58
CA GLN A 162 -13.86 -15.90 8.30
C GLN A 162 -12.47 -15.68 7.67
N LEU A 163 -11.44 -16.19 8.35
CA LEU A 163 -10.05 -16.16 7.87
C LEU A 163 -9.71 -17.29 6.88
N LEU A 164 -10.46 -18.39 6.94
CA LEU A 164 -10.45 -19.46 5.96
C LEU A 164 -11.81 -19.45 5.27
N ARG A 165 -11.77 -19.33 3.95
CA ARG A 165 -12.95 -19.19 3.10
C ARG A 165 -13.22 -20.52 2.42
N ASP A 166 -14.49 -20.83 2.24
CA ASP A 166 -14.88 -21.91 1.35
C ASP A 166 -14.51 -21.51 -0.09
N GLU A 167 -14.17 -22.51 -0.90
CA GLU A 167 -13.88 -22.29 -2.31
C GLU A 167 -15.16 -21.83 -3.02
N ILE A 168 -15.01 -20.85 -3.92
CA ILE A 168 -16.08 -20.43 -4.83
C ILE A 168 -16.42 -21.54 -5.86
N GLY A 169 -15.55 -22.55 -5.96
CA GLY A 169 -15.57 -23.59 -6.98
C GLY A 169 -15.10 -23.07 -8.33
N ASN A 170 -14.51 -23.96 -9.13
CA ASN A 170 -14.17 -23.69 -10.51
C ASN A 170 -14.25 -24.96 -11.35
N VAL A 171 -14.56 -24.79 -12.64
CA VAL A 171 -14.52 -25.88 -13.62
C VAL A 171 -13.62 -25.47 -14.77
N GLN A 172 -12.72 -26.37 -15.15
CA GLN A 172 -11.84 -26.23 -16.30
C GLN A 172 -12.30 -27.16 -17.40
N PHE A 173 -12.43 -26.62 -18.60
CA PHE A 173 -12.79 -27.32 -19.83
C PHE A 173 -11.67 -27.20 -20.84
N ASP A 174 -11.49 -28.25 -21.61
CA ASP A 174 -10.86 -28.14 -22.91
C ASP A 174 -11.81 -27.34 -23.82
N ALA A 175 -11.34 -26.18 -24.30
CA ALA A 175 -12.20 -25.26 -25.02
C ALA A 175 -12.53 -25.77 -26.44
N THR A 176 -11.78 -26.74 -26.98
CA THR A 176 -11.96 -27.25 -28.34
C THR A 176 -13.07 -28.30 -28.43
N ASN A 177 -13.16 -29.19 -27.44
CA ASN A 177 -14.12 -30.29 -27.43
C ASN A 177 -15.15 -30.21 -26.28
N GLY A 178 -14.94 -29.34 -25.30
CA GLY A 178 -15.81 -29.17 -24.14
C GLY A 178 -15.68 -30.25 -23.07
N ASP A 179 -14.63 -31.08 -23.10
CA ASP A 179 -14.38 -32.08 -22.07
C ASP A 179 -13.98 -31.41 -20.75
N VAL A 180 -14.42 -31.98 -19.62
CA VAL A 180 -14.03 -31.49 -18.30
C VAL A 180 -12.61 -31.93 -18.02
N MET A 181 -11.70 -30.98 -17.84
CA MET A 181 -10.33 -31.23 -17.44
C MET A 181 -10.20 -31.30 -15.92
N ASN A 182 -10.91 -30.41 -15.20
CA ASN A 182 -10.90 -30.36 -13.75
C ASN A 182 -12.22 -29.78 -13.21
N LEU A 183 -12.67 -30.29 -12.07
CA LEU A 183 -13.80 -29.80 -11.30
C LEU A 183 -13.37 -29.64 -9.83
N ASN A 184 -13.28 -28.39 -9.39
CA ASN A 184 -13.11 -28.02 -7.99
C ASN A 184 -14.48 -27.61 -7.45
N PRO A 185 -15.18 -28.47 -6.68
CA PRO A 185 -16.51 -28.14 -6.18
C PRO A 185 -16.46 -27.02 -5.14
N PRO A 186 -17.51 -26.19 -5.02
CA PRO A 186 -17.62 -25.24 -3.92
C PRO A 186 -17.73 -25.95 -2.57
N GLY A 187 -17.19 -25.35 -1.50
CA GLY A 187 -17.36 -25.87 -0.13
C GLY A 187 -16.08 -26.35 0.54
N GLU A 188 -15.83 -27.66 0.57
CA GLU A 188 -14.82 -28.23 1.47
C GLU A 188 -13.38 -28.05 0.97
N TYR A 189 -12.66 -27.14 1.62
CA TYR A 189 -11.20 -27.09 1.59
C TYR A 189 -10.63 -28.07 2.62
N ASP A 190 -9.52 -28.74 2.30
CA ASP A 190 -8.69 -29.38 3.31
C ASP A 190 -8.00 -28.30 4.16
N LYS A 191 -8.62 -27.99 5.31
CA LYS A 191 -8.23 -26.93 6.25
C LYS A 191 -6.88 -27.20 6.94
N GLY A 192 -6.26 -28.37 6.71
CA GLY A 192 -4.99 -28.79 7.30
C GLY A 192 -3.73 -28.61 6.43
N THR A 193 -3.86 -28.13 5.20
CA THR A 193 -2.72 -28.06 4.25
C THR A 193 -1.81 -26.84 4.47
N PRO A 194 -0.52 -26.89 4.09
CA PRO A 194 0.34 -25.70 4.02
C PRO A 194 -0.26 -24.56 3.18
N MET A 195 -1.06 -24.91 2.17
CA MET A 195 -1.81 -23.95 1.35
C MET A 195 -2.87 -23.20 2.14
N ALA A 196 -3.58 -23.85 3.07
CA ALA A 196 -4.53 -23.19 3.97
C ALA A 196 -3.83 -22.11 4.80
N VAL A 197 -2.64 -22.40 5.34
CA VAL A 197 -1.84 -21.44 6.11
C VAL A 197 -1.42 -20.24 5.25
N GLN A 198 -0.91 -20.49 4.04
CA GLN A 198 -0.54 -19.41 3.11
C GLN A 198 -1.77 -18.54 2.74
N ARG A 199 -2.94 -19.16 2.58
CA ARG A 199 -4.19 -18.46 2.26
C ARG A 199 -4.66 -17.57 3.41
N VAL A 200 -4.58 -18.04 4.66
CA VAL A 200 -4.86 -17.19 5.85
C VAL A 200 -3.91 -16.00 5.88
N MET A 201 -2.62 -16.23 5.67
CA MET A 201 -1.62 -15.16 5.60
C MET A 201 -1.94 -14.14 4.50
N ARG A 202 -2.36 -14.62 3.32
CA ARG A 202 -2.82 -13.78 2.22
C ARG A 202 -4.06 -12.98 2.62
N ILE A 203 -5.09 -13.61 3.18
CA ILE A 203 -6.35 -12.96 3.58
C ILE A 203 -6.10 -11.90 4.66
N MET A 204 -5.21 -12.17 5.63
CA MET A 204 -4.77 -11.18 6.61
C MET A 204 -4.06 -10.01 5.91
N HIS A 205 -3.12 -10.27 5.01
CA HIS A 205 -2.39 -9.20 4.31
C HIS A 205 -3.31 -8.27 3.51
N PHE A 206 -4.29 -8.83 2.79
CA PHE A 206 -5.25 -8.07 1.97
C PHE A 206 -6.44 -7.51 2.77
N ALA A 207 -6.58 -7.83 4.05
CA ALA A 207 -7.65 -7.34 4.93
C ALA A 207 -9.09 -7.62 4.44
N ASN A 208 -9.32 -8.73 3.73
CA ASN A 208 -10.59 -8.99 3.06
C ASN A 208 -11.69 -9.66 3.93
N PHE A 209 -11.50 -9.87 5.24
CA PHE A 209 -12.31 -10.80 6.06
C PHE A 209 -13.18 -10.17 7.17
N GLY A 210 -13.18 -8.85 7.35
CA GLY A 210 -13.89 -8.23 8.48
C GLY A 210 -14.58 -6.90 8.16
N GLY A 211 -14.99 -6.74 6.90
CA GLY A 211 -15.72 -5.57 6.42
C GLY A 211 -15.03 -4.25 6.73
N TYR A 212 -15.83 -3.20 6.95
CA TYR A 212 -15.33 -1.85 7.20
C TYR A 212 -14.57 -1.72 8.53
N SER A 213 -14.95 -2.46 9.57
CA SER A 213 -14.30 -2.38 10.88
C SER A 213 -12.83 -2.79 10.82
N VAL A 214 -12.54 -3.92 10.15
CA VAL A 214 -11.15 -4.37 9.96
C VAL A 214 -10.39 -3.42 9.02
N ARG A 215 -11.03 -2.90 7.97
CA ARG A 215 -10.40 -1.90 7.08
C ARG A 215 -10.00 -0.63 7.84
N TRP A 216 -10.86 -0.12 8.73
CA TRP A 216 -10.53 1.03 9.59
C TRP A 216 -9.44 0.72 10.60
N LEU A 217 -9.45 -0.48 11.21
CA LEU A 217 -8.36 -0.90 12.09
C LEU A 217 -7.02 -0.95 11.34
N TYR A 218 -6.99 -1.55 10.15
CA TYR A 218 -5.79 -1.62 9.30
C TYR A 218 -5.33 -0.24 8.88
N PHE A 219 -6.27 0.65 8.54
CA PHE A 219 -5.97 2.04 8.23
C PHE A 219 -5.34 2.76 9.42
N ILE A 220 -5.93 2.67 10.61
CA ILE A 220 -5.40 3.33 11.83
C ILE A 220 -4.03 2.76 12.20
N MET A 221 -3.86 1.43 12.20
CA MET A 221 -2.57 0.79 12.50
C MET A 221 -1.50 1.12 11.45
N GLY A 222 -1.88 1.17 10.17
CA GLY A 222 -1.00 1.60 9.08
C GLY A 222 -0.59 3.06 9.21
N MET A 223 -1.53 3.96 9.50
CA MET A 223 -1.26 5.39 9.72
C MET A 223 -0.39 5.61 10.96
N ALA A 224 -0.68 4.92 12.07
CA ALA A 224 0.13 4.99 13.27
C ALA A 224 1.56 4.46 13.01
N GLY A 225 1.70 3.37 12.24
CA GLY A 225 2.99 2.85 11.83
C GLY A 225 3.78 3.80 10.94
N ALA A 226 3.12 4.43 9.96
CA ALA A 226 3.75 5.44 9.10
C ALA A 226 4.18 6.68 9.89
N LEU A 227 3.34 7.15 10.82
CA LEU A 227 3.69 8.25 11.73
C LEU A 227 4.88 7.86 12.64
N MET A 228 4.91 6.64 13.17
CA MET A 228 6.05 6.14 13.94
C MET A 228 7.34 6.16 13.11
N MET A 229 7.32 5.68 11.86
CA MET A 229 8.50 5.69 10.99
C MET A 229 8.95 7.11 10.64
N ALA A 230 8.00 7.99 10.28
CA ALA A 230 8.25 9.39 9.97
C ALA A 230 8.87 10.13 11.17
N THR A 231 8.30 9.93 12.37
CA THR A 231 8.79 10.52 13.62
C THR A 231 10.20 10.03 13.95
N GLY A 232 10.47 8.72 13.83
CA GLY A 232 11.81 8.15 14.04
C GLY A 232 12.86 8.76 13.10
N ALA A 233 12.54 8.90 11.82
CA ALA A 233 13.43 9.51 10.82
C ALA A 233 13.73 10.99 11.12
N ILE A 234 12.73 11.75 11.56
CA ILE A 234 12.89 13.15 11.95
C ILE A 234 13.74 13.28 13.22
N LEU A 235 13.48 12.48 14.27
CA LEU A 235 14.30 12.52 15.49
C LEU A 235 15.75 12.16 15.23
N PHE A 236 15.98 11.15 14.39
CA PHE A 236 17.32 10.73 14.02
C PHE A 236 18.10 11.93 13.47
N LEU A 237 17.53 12.68 12.52
CA LEU A 237 18.14 13.88 11.97
C LEU A 237 18.33 14.99 13.02
N VAL A 238 17.33 15.28 13.85
CA VAL A 238 17.44 16.32 14.89
C VAL A 238 18.55 16.01 15.88
N LYS A 239 18.63 14.76 16.36
CA LYS A 239 19.67 14.32 17.31
C LYS A 239 21.05 14.34 16.66
N ARG A 240 21.16 13.91 15.41
CA ARG A 240 22.43 13.88 14.68
C ARG A 240 22.92 15.25 14.26
N ARG A 241 22.04 16.20 13.97
CA ARG A 241 22.43 17.59 13.72
C ARG A 241 23.14 18.23 14.91
N GLN A 242 22.80 17.82 16.13
CA GLN A 242 23.44 18.32 17.37
C GLN A 242 24.72 17.56 17.74
N LYS A 243 24.91 16.32 17.25
CA LYS A 243 26.01 15.42 17.63
C LYS A 243 26.57 14.66 16.42
N SER A 244 26.80 15.34 15.29
CA SER A 244 27.21 14.68 14.05
C SER A 244 28.66 14.19 14.06
N LEU A 245 29.47 14.67 15.02
CA LEU A 245 30.84 14.21 15.35
C LEU A 245 31.77 13.95 14.14
N ASN A 246 31.50 14.57 12.98
CA ASN A 246 32.18 14.27 11.72
C ASN A 246 32.28 12.76 11.40
N GLU A 247 31.21 11.99 11.64
CA GLU A 247 31.17 10.53 11.42
C GLU A 247 31.60 10.09 10.01
N PHE A 248 31.38 10.95 9.01
CA PHE A 248 31.78 10.73 7.61
C PHE A 248 32.83 11.74 7.13
N GLY A 249 33.61 12.31 8.06
CA GLY A 249 34.61 13.35 7.76
C GLY A 249 33.99 14.57 7.06
N ALA A 250 34.66 15.07 6.02
CA ALA A 250 34.20 16.21 5.23
C ALA A 250 32.85 15.99 4.52
N GLN A 251 32.45 14.73 4.30
CA GLN A 251 31.20 14.40 3.59
C GLN A 251 29.98 14.34 4.53
N THR A 252 30.17 14.49 5.84
CA THR A 252 29.11 14.41 6.85
C THR A 252 27.92 15.31 6.51
N ALA A 253 28.18 16.56 6.11
CA ALA A 253 27.11 17.50 5.73
C ALA A 253 26.32 17.04 4.50
N ARG A 254 26.99 16.45 3.51
CA ARG A 254 26.37 15.95 2.27
C ARG A 254 25.51 14.72 2.54
N VAL A 255 26.00 13.77 3.34
CA VAL A 255 25.25 12.56 3.71
C VAL A 255 23.97 12.93 4.47
N TYR A 256 24.07 13.77 5.50
CA TYR A 256 22.89 14.21 6.25
C TYR A 256 21.93 15.03 5.40
N ARG A 257 22.43 15.80 4.42
CA ARG A 257 21.58 16.49 3.45
C ARG A 257 20.81 15.51 2.56
N VAL A 258 21.45 14.44 2.07
CA VAL A 258 20.76 13.40 1.29
C VAL A 258 19.68 12.72 2.12
N ILE A 259 19.98 12.35 3.37
CA ILE A 259 18.99 11.74 4.28
C ILE A 259 17.80 12.69 4.51
N GLU A 260 18.05 13.98 4.69
CA GLU A 260 17.01 14.99 4.87
C GLU A 260 16.12 15.15 3.63
N VAL A 261 16.72 15.20 2.43
CA VAL A 261 16.02 15.26 1.14
C VAL A 261 15.13 14.04 0.93
N LEU A 262 15.65 12.84 1.21
CA LEU A 262 14.92 11.58 1.11
C LEU A 262 13.78 11.52 2.14
N ASN A 263 14.00 11.96 3.38
CA ASN A 263 12.95 11.99 4.40
C ASN A 263 11.80 12.94 4.03
N ILE A 264 12.11 14.13 3.52
CA ILE A 264 11.09 15.08 3.05
C ILE A 264 10.27 14.45 1.90
N ALA A 265 10.95 13.89 0.90
CA ALA A 265 10.31 13.26 -0.24
C ALA A 265 9.44 12.04 0.16
N ALA A 266 9.93 11.21 1.07
CA ALA A 266 9.22 10.01 1.53
C ALA A 266 8.01 10.33 2.42
N ILE A 267 8.03 11.43 3.17
CA ILE A 267 6.98 11.78 4.13
C ILE A 267 5.99 12.77 3.51
N SER A 268 6.40 14.04 3.29
CA SER A 268 5.51 15.06 2.72
C SER A 268 5.34 14.89 1.22
N GLY A 269 6.40 14.51 0.51
CA GLY A 269 6.35 14.34 -0.94
C GLY A 269 5.41 13.20 -1.36
N LEU A 270 5.43 12.08 -0.62
CA LEU A 270 4.52 10.97 -0.84
C LEU A 270 3.07 11.37 -0.58
N ALA A 271 2.80 12.12 0.50
CA ALA A 271 1.46 12.62 0.80
C ALA A 271 0.92 13.53 -0.34
N VAL A 272 1.77 14.42 -0.87
CA VAL A 272 1.44 15.26 -2.04
C VAL A 272 1.15 14.39 -3.27
N ALA A 273 1.95 13.36 -3.53
CA ALA A 273 1.72 12.45 -4.66
C ALA A 273 0.38 11.70 -4.52
N CYS A 274 0.05 11.21 -3.31
CA CYS A 274 -1.23 10.55 -3.04
C CYS A 274 -2.44 11.46 -3.31
N ILE A 275 -2.44 12.70 -2.80
CA ILE A 275 -3.55 13.63 -3.08
C ILE A 275 -3.54 14.05 -4.56
N GLY A 276 -2.35 14.19 -5.16
CA GLY A 276 -2.18 14.49 -6.58
C GLY A 276 -2.73 13.40 -7.50
N TYR A 277 -2.68 12.12 -7.11
CA TYR A 277 -3.32 11.03 -7.84
C TYR A 277 -4.83 11.26 -7.99
N PHE A 278 -5.52 11.68 -6.92
CA PHE A 278 -6.95 11.99 -6.99
C PHE A 278 -7.25 13.21 -7.86
N TRP A 279 -6.36 14.21 -7.87
CA TRP A 279 -6.46 15.34 -8.80
C TRP A 279 -6.30 14.88 -10.26
N LEU A 280 -5.30 14.04 -10.55
CA LEU A 280 -5.07 13.48 -11.87
C LEU A 280 -6.27 12.66 -12.35
N ASN A 281 -6.89 11.87 -11.48
CA ASN A 281 -8.11 11.13 -11.80
C ASN A 281 -9.28 12.05 -12.22
N ARG A 282 -9.32 13.31 -11.77
CA ARG A 282 -10.34 14.29 -12.22
C ARG A 282 -9.93 15.10 -13.44
N LEU A 283 -8.64 15.34 -13.62
CA LEU A 283 -8.09 16.17 -14.69
C LEU A 283 -7.83 15.40 -15.99
N ILE A 284 -7.51 14.11 -15.91
CA ILE A 284 -7.20 13.31 -17.09
C ILE A 284 -8.51 12.98 -17.83
N PRO A 285 -8.61 13.35 -19.13
CA PRO A 285 -9.77 13.02 -19.96
C PRO A 285 -10.08 11.51 -20.03
N PHE A 286 -11.36 11.17 -20.22
CA PHE A 286 -11.84 9.78 -20.25
C PHE A 286 -11.48 9.02 -21.53
N ASP A 287 -11.15 9.73 -22.61
CA ASP A 287 -10.88 9.21 -23.96
C ASP A 287 -9.42 8.78 -24.17
N ILE A 288 -8.54 9.02 -23.21
CA ILE A 288 -7.14 8.62 -23.30
C ILE A 288 -7.01 7.10 -23.16
N ALA A 289 -6.41 6.47 -24.17
CA ALA A 289 -6.01 5.07 -24.11
C ALA A 289 -5.07 4.82 -22.92
N ASP A 290 -5.32 3.74 -22.18
CA ASP A 290 -4.54 3.35 -21.01
C ASP A 290 -4.46 4.46 -19.93
N ARG A 291 -5.59 5.15 -19.72
CA ARG A 291 -5.73 6.18 -18.68
C ARG A 291 -5.25 5.73 -17.31
N ALA A 292 -5.52 4.48 -16.91
CA ALA A 292 -5.09 3.95 -15.62
C ALA A 292 -3.57 3.99 -15.45
N ALA A 293 -2.80 3.63 -16.48
CA ALA A 293 -1.34 3.74 -16.43
C ALA A 293 -0.88 5.20 -16.35
N TRP A 294 -1.58 6.14 -17.00
CA TRP A 294 -1.27 7.57 -16.89
C TRP A 294 -1.49 8.14 -15.49
N GLU A 295 -2.56 7.74 -14.81
CA GLU A 295 -2.80 8.12 -13.41
C GLU A 295 -1.64 7.65 -12.51
N ILE A 296 -1.18 6.41 -12.71
CA ILE A 296 -0.06 5.82 -11.94
C ILE A 296 1.27 6.50 -12.27
N LYS A 297 1.57 6.72 -13.55
CA LYS A 297 2.77 7.46 -13.98
C LYS A 297 2.77 8.87 -13.39
N GLY A 298 1.64 9.55 -13.42
CA GLY A 298 1.47 10.89 -12.85
C GLY A 298 1.75 10.93 -11.35
N PHE A 299 1.33 9.92 -10.59
CA PHE A 299 1.73 9.77 -9.18
C PHE A 299 3.26 9.70 -9.01
N PHE A 300 3.94 8.86 -9.79
CA PHE A 300 5.40 8.74 -9.70
C PHE A 300 6.12 10.01 -10.15
N TYR A 301 5.63 10.70 -11.19
CA TYR A 301 6.19 11.99 -11.62
C TYR A 301 6.01 13.07 -10.56
N LEU A 302 4.84 13.17 -9.93
CA LEU A 302 4.61 14.10 -8.83
C LEU A 302 5.53 13.77 -7.65
N TRP A 303 5.71 12.49 -7.31
CA TRP A 303 6.60 12.11 -6.23
C TRP A 303 8.07 12.43 -6.54
N LEU A 304 8.52 12.18 -7.77
CA LEU A 304 9.85 12.56 -8.25
C LEU A 304 10.05 14.08 -8.24
N LEU A 305 9.04 14.86 -8.64
CA LEU A 305 9.07 16.32 -8.55
C LEU A 305 9.21 16.79 -7.10
N MET A 306 8.56 16.14 -6.14
CA MET A 306 8.73 16.45 -4.71
C MET A 306 10.14 16.10 -4.20
N LEU A 307 10.78 15.06 -4.73
CA LEU A 307 12.17 14.74 -4.44
C LEU A 307 13.14 15.79 -5.02
N VAL A 308 12.94 16.21 -6.26
CA VAL A 308 13.76 17.27 -6.89
C VAL A 308 13.57 18.59 -6.14
N HIS A 309 12.32 18.93 -5.80
CA HIS A 309 11.99 20.11 -5.01
C HIS A 309 12.70 20.11 -3.65
N SER A 310 12.69 18.97 -2.92
CA SER A 310 13.36 18.88 -1.62
C SER A 310 14.88 18.99 -1.75
N ALA A 311 15.47 18.52 -2.85
CA ALA A 311 16.89 18.70 -3.15
C ALA A 311 17.27 20.17 -3.39
N CYS A 312 16.46 20.91 -4.16
CA CYS A 312 16.71 22.30 -4.54
C CYS A 312 16.39 23.33 -3.45
N ARG A 313 15.55 22.99 -2.45
CA ARG A 313 15.10 23.92 -1.41
C ARG A 313 15.76 23.67 -0.06
N PRO A 314 16.03 24.73 0.75
CA PRO A 314 16.40 24.55 2.15
C PRO A 314 15.35 23.71 2.87
N ALA A 315 15.76 22.75 3.69
CA ALA A 315 14.87 21.72 4.22
C ALA A 315 13.66 22.27 4.99
N THR A 316 13.85 23.32 5.79
CA THR A 316 12.75 23.93 6.53
C THR A 316 11.69 24.54 5.61
N LYS A 317 12.11 25.16 4.50
CA LYS A 317 11.20 25.67 3.47
C LYS A 317 10.57 24.54 2.68
N ALA A 318 11.33 23.51 2.34
CA ALA A 318 10.82 22.33 1.63
C ALA A 318 9.67 21.65 2.40
N TRP A 319 9.84 21.42 3.70
CA TRP A 319 8.78 20.91 4.57
C TRP A 319 7.52 21.79 4.55
N LEU A 320 7.69 23.11 4.69
CA LEU A 320 6.57 24.04 4.70
C LEU A 320 5.85 24.05 3.34
N GLU A 321 6.60 24.15 2.24
CA GLU A 321 6.08 24.24 0.88
C GLU A 321 5.32 22.97 0.48
N GLN A 322 5.86 21.77 0.76
CA GLN A 322 5.19 20.51 0.43
C GLN A 322 3.93 20.28 1.27
N TRP A 323 3.96 20.54 2.57
CA TRP A 323 2.75 20.45 3.39
C TRP A 323 1.70 21.51 3.04
N SER A 324 2.14 22.71 2.63
CA SER A 324 1.22 23.75 2.14
C SER A 324 0.56 23.32 0.84
N LEU A 325 1.32 22.72 -0.08
CA LEU A 325 0.79 22.16 -1.32
C LEU A 325 -0.21 21.04 -1.04
N PHE A 326 0.13 20.08 -0.16
CA PHE A 326 -0.80 19.04 0.27
C PHE A 326 -2.09 19.62 0.85
N THR A 327 -1.97 20.60 1.75
CA THR A 327 -3.12 21.27 2.38
C THR A 327 -4.02 21.91 1.32
N LEU A 328 -3.42 22.64 0.37
CA LEU A 328 -4.15 23.30 -0.71
C LEU A 328 -4.90 22.27 -1.57
N LEU A 329 -4.20 21.22 -2.02
CA LEU A 329 -4.79 20.18 -2.86
C LEU A 329 -5.90 19.40 -2.14
N ALA A 330 -5.73 19.11 -0.85
CA ALA A 330 -6.73 18.40 -0.05
C ALA A 330 -8.00 19.24 0.15
N LEU A 331 -7.85 20.52 0.54
CA LEU A 331 -9.00 21.39 0.78
C LEU A 331 -9.74 21.80 -0.50
N LEU A 332 -9.04 21.84 -1.64
CA LEU A 332 -9.64 22.17 -2.93
C LEU A 332 -10.18 20.95 -3.69
N LEU A 333 -9.89 19.72 -3.26
CA LEU A 333 -10.39 18.51 -3.94
C LEU A 333 -11.93 18.43 -4.00
N PRO A 334 -12.70 18.75 -2.93
CA PRO A 334 -14.16 18.75 -3.02
C PRO A 334 -14.70 19.80 -4.00
N VAL A 335 -14.03 20.95 -4.10
CA VAL A 335 -14.35 22.00 -5.09
C VAL A 335 -14.06 21.49 -6.50
N MET A 336 -12.96 20.77 -6.68
CA MET A 336 -12.62 20.15 -7.95
C MET A 336 -13.64 19.08 -8.37
N ASN A 337 -14.15 18.29 -7.42
CA ASN A 337 -15.24 17.35 -7.68
C ASN A 337 -16.50 18.09 -8.11
N LEU A 338 -16.88 19.17 -7.42
CA LEU A 338 -18.03 19.99 -7.82
C LEU A 338 -17.92 20.52 -9.25
N ILE A 339 -16.73 20.99 -9.66
CA ILE A 339 -16.50 21.54 -11.00
C ILE A 339 -16.52 20.44 -12.07
N THR A 340 -15.95 19.27 -11.80
CA THR A 340 -15.78 18.20 -12.81
C THR A 340 -16.96 17.25 -12.92
N THR A 341 -17.61 16.92 -11.80
CA THR A 341 -18.72 15.96 -11.77
C THR A 341 -20.06 16.59 -11.44
N GLY A 342 -20.10 17.86 -11.01
CA GLY A 342 -21.31 18.50 -10.48
C GLY A 342 -21.72 17.99 -9.08
N HIS A 343 -20.97 17.02 -8.52
CA HIS A 343 -21.25 16.44 -7.21
C HIS A 343 -20.32 16.99 -6.14
N TRP A 344 -20.87 17.22 -4.96
CA TRP A 344 -20.19 17.64 -3.75
C TRP A 344 -20.75 16.89 -2.54
N LEU A 345 -20.21 17.16 -1.36
CA LEU A 345 -20.52 16.42 -0.14
C LEU A 345 -22.03 16.29 0.15
N VAL A 346 -22.81 17.36 -0.04
CA VAL A 346 -24.27 17.33 0.18
C VAL A 346 -24.99 16.53 -0.91
N SER A 347 -24.54 16.61 -2.17
CA SER A 347 -25.17 15.80 -3.22
C SER A 347 -24.94 14.30 -3.00
N TYR A 348 -23.72 13.90 -2.58
CA TYR A 348 -23.45 12.49 -2.27
C TYR A 348 -24.27 11.99 -1.09
N TRP A 349 -24.50 12.85 -0.09
CA TRP A 349 -25.38 12.53 1.05
C TRP A 349 -26.82 12.30 0.59
N GLN A 350 -27.34 13.16 -0.29
CA GLN A 350 -28.71 13.05 -0.81
C GLN A 350 -28.90 11.82 -1.70
N THR A 351 -27.88 11.42 -2.47
CA THR A 351 -27.92 10.21 -3.31
C THR A 351 -27.65 8.92 -2.53
N GLY A 352 -27.31 9.01 -1.24
CA GLY A 352 -26.99 7.85 -0.41
C GLY A 352 -25.62 7.21 -0.70
N ASP A 353 -24.71 7.93 -1.37
CA ASP A 353 -23.35 7.45 -1.64
C ASP A 353 -22.42 7.72 -0.44
N TRP A 354 -22.54 6.86 0.57
CA TRP A 354 -21.77 6.94 1.81
C TRP A 354 -20.26 6.76 1.61
N VAL A 355 -19.83 6.08 0.54
CA VAL A 355 -18.41 5.87 0.25
C VAL A 355 -17.78 7.20 -0.18
N SER A 356 -18.43 7.92 -1.10
CA SER A 356 -17.95 9.23 -1.55
C SER A 356 -18.02 10.28 -0.42
N VAL A 357 -19.07 10.26 0.41
CA VAL A 357 -19.14 11.12 1.62
C VAL A 357 -17.96 10.84 2.56
N GLY A 358 -17.70 9.56 2.86
CA GLY A 358 -16.60 9.16 3.73
C GLY A 358 -15.24 9.58 3.18
N PHE A 359 -15.03 9.48 1.87
CA PHE A 359 -13.83 9.94 1.20
C PHE A 359 -13.64 11.47 1.33
N GLU A 360 -14.65 12.26 0.98
CA GLU A 360 -14.58 13.73 1.05
C GLU A 360 -14.30 14.22 2.48
N LEU A 361 -15.00 13.65 3.47
CA LEU A 361 -14.77 13.97 4.88
C LEU A 361 -13.34 13.61 5.31
N THR A 362 -12.83 12.46 4.88
CA THR A 362 -11.47 12.03 5.22
C THR A 362 -10.44 12.99 4.64
N VAL A 363 -10.56 13.34 3.35
CA VAL A 363 -9.66 14.30 2.70
C VAL A 363 -9.71 15.67 3.37
N LEU A 364 -10.91 16.17 3.71
CA LEU A 364 -11.07 17.43 4.43
C LEU A 364 -10.43 17.40 5.83
N VAL A 365 -10.62 16.33 6.59
CA VAL A 365 -9.99 16.16 7.90
C VAL A 365 -8.47 16.19 7.77
N PHE A 366 -7.89 15.45 6.83
CA PHE A 366 -6.44 15.49 6.58
C PHE A 366 -5.96 16.87 6.13
N GLY A 367 -6.72 17.56 5.28
CA GLY A 367 -6.44 18.93 4.85
C GLY A 367 -6.42 19.91 6.03
N LEU A 368 -7.41 19.85 6.91
CA LEU A 368 -7.49 20.70 8.11
C LEU A 368 -6.39 20.38 9.13
N MET A 369 -6.07 19.11 9.35
CA MET A 369 -4.95 18.70 10.18
C MET A 369 -3.62 19.21 9.63
N SER A 370 -3.43 19.12 8.31
CA SER A 370 -2.23 19.64 7.64
C SER A 370 -2.16 21.17 7.70
N LEU A 371 -3.29 21.87 7.59
CA LEU A 371 -3.34 23.33 7.77
C LEU A 371 -2.84 23.72 9.17
N GLY A 372 -3.28 23.01 10.22
CA GLY A 372 -2.76 23.20 11.58
C GLY A 372 -1.25 23.01 11.67
N LEU A 373 -0.71 21.98 11.02
CA LEU A 373 0.73 21.73 10.93
C LEU A 373 1.47 22.85 10.19
N VAL A 374 0.97 23.31 9.04
CA VAL A 374 1.56 24.40 8.24
C VAL A 374 1.60 25.69 9.05
N LEU A 375 0.52 26.06 9.74
CA LEU A 375 0.45 27.25 10.59
C LEU A 375 1.47 27.16 11.74
N PHE A 376 1.61 25.99 12.36
CA PHE A 376 2.61 25.75 13.40
C PHE A 376 4.04 25.89 12.87
N LEU A 377 4.36 25.28 11.72
CA LEU A 377 5.68 25.38 11.08
C LEU A 377 6.01 26.81 10.68
N ARG A 378 5.05 27.55 10.12
CA ARG A 378 5.20 28.95 9.72
C ARG A 378 5.52 29.84 10.93
N ARG A 379 4.79 29.67 12.04
CA ARG A 379 5.05 30.40 13.30
C ARG A 379 6.47 30.15 13.80
N LYS A 380 6.95 28.90 13.79
CA LYS A 380 8.33 28.58 14.20
C LYS A 380 9.38 29.22 13.29
N LEU A 381 9.18 29.17 11.98
CA LEU A 381 10.08 29.80 11.01
C LEU A 381 10.18 31.31 11.24
N THR A 382 9.05 32.00 11.37
CA THR A 382 9.04 33.44 11.64
C THR A 382 9.66 33.82 12.98
N ALA A 383 9.55 32.96 14.00
CA ALA A 383 10.20 33.19 15.29
C ALA A 383 11.72 33.08 15.17
N THR A 384 12.25 32.08 14.46
CA THR A 384 13.68 31.92 14.24
C THR A 384 14.29 33.07 13.41
N GLU A 385 13.56 33.55 12.39
CA GLU A 385 13.99 34.71 11.59
C GLU A 385 14.03 36.01 12.41
N ARG A 386 13.09 36.22 13.35
CA ARG A 386 13.11 37.41 14.24
C ARG A 386 14.29 37.43 15.20
N TYR A 387 14.73 36.25 15.70
CA TYR A 387 15.88 36.17 16.61
C TYR A 387 17.25 36.25 15.91
N SER A 388 17.29 36.15 14.58
CA SER A 388 18.52 36.19 13.79
C SER A 388 18.80 37.55 13.13
N GLN A 389 17.90 38.53 13.30
CA GLN A 389 18.19 39.92 12.91
C GLN A 389 19.11 40.58 13.95
N PRO A 390 20.24 41.18 13.55
CA PRO A 390 21.07 41.94 14.48
C PRO A 390 20.26 43.11 15.05
N ALA A 391 20.39 43.34 16.35
CA ALA A 391 19.75 44.47 17.02
C ALA A 391 20.10 45.76 16.25
N LYS A 392 19.08 46.56 15.91
CA LYS A 392 19.30 47.89 15.33
C LYS A 392 20.26 48.66 16.27
N PRO A 393 21.27 49.38 15.73
CA PRO A 393 22.08 50.25 16.56
C PRO A 393 21.14 51.22 17.25
N SER A 394 21.20 51.27 18.58
CA SER A 394 20.56 52.31 19.37
C SER A 394 20.96 53.66 18.78
N GLU A 395 19.99 54.41 18.24
CA GLU A 395 20.19 55.83 17.97
C GLU A 395 20.57 56.48 19.31
N ALA A 396 21.85 56.83 19.42
CA ALA A 396 22.34 57.62 20.53
C ALA A 396 21.65 58.98 20.45
N ILE A 397 20.94 59.31 21.52
CA ILE A 397 20.33 60.61 21.79
C ILE A 397 21.40 61.69 21.59
N SER A 398 21.14 62.65 20.71
CA SER A 398 21.83 63.94 20.65
C SER A 398 20.95 65.03 21.24
#